data_AF-Q01AG2-F1
#
_entry.id   AF-Q01AG2-F1
#
_cell.length_a   1.000
_cell.length_b   1.000
_cell.length_c   1.000
_cell.angle_alpha   90.00
_cell.angle_beta   90.00
_cell.angle_gamma   90.00
#
_symmetry.space_group_name_H-M   'P 1'
#
loop_
_entity.id
_entity.type
_entity.pdbx_description
1 polymer ?
#
loop_
_entity_poly.entity_id
_entity_poly.type
_entity_poly.pdbx_seq_one_letter_code
_entity_poly.pdbx_strand_id
1 'polypeptide(L)'
;MASLGNASIARVASRHAMKSSRRSKVVPAAGAALRQFPDAPAPVIEHEDVLGWTAIESKLIAACATNAGNESVNARFKACAMLGAETTYEAVNELSVVEVYTQVYEGDLTTCSTIIDVHLRVLAESMIDGDWDRVGRAYQKFHGLPPQMKRQSLLATAAVAEAALLFTKEEYEYTVAFLQDMYDSPDAGDDLKEEYEINMEMVNAIDKFIMEMQKHKDERDRS
;
A
#
# COMPACT_ATOMS: atom_id res chain seq x y z
N MET A 1 -1.21 32.63 -35.58
CA MET A 1 -2.04 32.73 -34.37
C MET A 1 -1.89 31.43 -33.62
N ALA A 2 -1.33 31.47 -32.41
CA ALA A 2 -1.15 30.30 -31.56
C ALA A 2 -2.48 29.95 -30.85
N SER A 3 -2.79 28.66 -30.74
CA SER A 3 -3.78 28.16 -29.78
C SER A 3 -3.07 27.15 -28.89
N LEU A 4 -2.86 27.58 -27.64
CA LEU A 4 -2.38 26.78 -26.51
C LEU A 4 -3.60 26.35 -25.68
N GLY A 5 -3.60 25.08 -25.29
CA GLY A 5 -4.05 24.63 -23.96
C GLY A 5 -5.54 24.61 -23.67
N ASN A 6 -6.08 23.41 -23.42
CA ASN A 6 -6.35 23.02 -22.04
C ASN A 6 -6.63 21.52 -21.93
N ALA A 7 -5.74 20.84 -21.22
CA ALA A 7 -5.93 19.49 -20.70
C ALA A 7 -6.99 19.54 -19.60
N SER A 8 -8.07 18.77 -19.77
CA SER A 8 -9.03 18.52 -18.69
C SER A 8 -8.44 17.48 -17.75
N ILE A 9 -7.65 17.93 -16.78
CA ILE A 9 -7.38 17.19 -15.56
C ILE A 9 -8.69 17.22 -14.76
N ALA A 10 -9.45 16.12 -14.82
CA ALA A 10 -10.58 15.90 -13.95
C ALA A 10 -10.06 15.85 -12.51
N ARG A 11 -10.34 16.90 -11.76
CA ARG A 11 -10.15 16.95 -10.30
C ARG A 11 -11.01 15.87 -9.68
N VAL A 12 -10.38 14.84 -9.11
CA VAL A 12 -11.03 13.93 -8.18
C VAL A 12 -11.56 14.77 -7.02
N ALA A 13 -12.88 14.90 -6.97
CA ALA A 13 -13.55 15.61 -5.91
C ALA A 13 -13.41 14.82 -4.61
N SER A 14 -12.80 15.47 -3.62
CA SER A 14 -12.77 15.06 -2.22
C SER A 14 -14.15 14.58 -1.77
N ARG A 15 -14.27 13.29 -1.43
CA ARG A 15 -15.47 12.69 -0.83
C ARG A 15 -15.15 12.22 0.57
N HIS A 16 -15.20 13.16 1.51
CA HIS A 16 -15.40 12.81 2.91
C HIS A 16 -16.89 12.66 3.23
N ALA A 17 -17.14 11.73 4.16
CA ALA A 17 -18.35 11.52 4.95
C ALA A 17 -19.45 10.61 4.36
N MET A 18 -19.22 9.29 4.45
CA MET A 18 -20.25 8.39 4.99
C MET A 18 -19.62 7.29 5.86
N LYS A 19 -19.57 7.54 7.17
CA LYS A 19 -19.37 6.51 8.19
C LYS A 19 -20.51 5.48 8.10
N SER A 20 -20.24 4.32 7.51
CA SER A 20 -21.06 3.12 7.69
C SER A 20 -20.28 2.14 8.58
N SER A 21 -20.65 2.14 9.86
CA SER A 21 -20.19 1.17 10.84
C SER A 21 -20.71 -0.23 10.45
N ARG A 22 -19.90 -1.00 9.72
CA ARG A 22 -19.94 -2.46 9.75
C ARG A 22 -18.61 -2.97 10.28
N ARG A 23 -18.56 -3.15 11.61
CA ARG A 23 -17.53 -3.96 12.29
C ARG A 23 -17.53 -5.37 11.70
N SER A 24 -16.66 -5.61 10.73
CA SER A 24 -16.13 -6.93 10.46
C SER A 24 -15.42 -7.39 11.74
N LYS A 25 -15.93 -8.46 12.35
CA LYS A 25 -15.22 -9.15 13.43
C LYS A 25 -13.98 -9.77 12.82
N VAL A 26 -12.90 -9.00 12.78
CA VAL A 26 -11.55 -9.56 12.62
C VAL A 26 -11.36 -10.48 13.82
N VAL A 27 -11.36 -11.78 13.55
CA VAL A 27 -10.93 -12.77 14.53
C VAL A 27 -9.47 -12.44 14.81
N PRO A 28 -9.09 -12.08 16.05
CA PRO A 28 -7.70 -11.77 16.33
C PRO A 28 -6.89 -13.02 15.99
N ALA A 29 -5.95 -12.89 15.05
CA ALA A 29 -4.97 -13.93 14.80
C ALA A 29 -4.40 -14.31 16.17
N ALA A 30 -4.49 -15.61 16.48
CA ALA A 30 -4.19 -16.18 17.78
C ALA A 30 -2.93 -15.55 18.39
N GLY A 31 -3.07 -15.05 19.62
CA GLY A 31 -2.05 -14.29 20.33
C GLY A 31 -0.66 -14.92 20.26
N ALA A 32 0.23 -14.25 19.53
CA ALA A 32 1.63 -14.25 19.89
C ALA A 32 1.80 -13.16 20.95
N ALA A 33 2.20 -13.56 22.15
CA ALA A 33 2.59 -12.63 23.21
C ALA A 33 3.76 -11.75 22.71
N LEU A 34 3.46 -10.57 22.16
CA LEU A 34 4.45 -9.61 21.68
C LEU A 34 5.12 -8.80 22.81
N ARG A 35 4.68 -8.98 24.07
CA ARG A 35 5.20 -8.30 25.27
C ARG A 35 6.46 -8.92 25.90
N GLN A 36 7.27 -9.70 25.16
CA GLN A 36 8.47 -10.37 25.71
C GLN A 36 9.79 -9.97 25.03
N PHE A 37 9.92 -8.75 24.51
CA PHE A 37 11.12 -8.38 23.74
C PHE A 37 11.68 -7.02 24.22
N PRO A 38 13.02 -6.90 24.34
CA PRO A 38 13.72 -6.00 25.27
C PRO A 38 13.52 -4.50 24.97
N ASP A 39 13.81 -3.65 25.99
CA ASP A 39 13.63 -2.19 26.08
C ASP A 39 14.24 -1.32 24.94
N ALA A 40 14.83 -1.90 23.89
CA ALA A 40 15.38 -1.16 22.76
C ALA A 40 14.36 -1.14 21.60
N PRO A 41 14.06 0.03 21.00
CA PRO A 41 13.13 0.11 19.88
C PRO A 41 13.68 -0.70 18.70
N ALA A 42 12.83 -1.56 18.13
CA ALA A 42 13.21 -2.36 16.98
C ALA A 42 13.56 -1.42 15.81
N PRO A 43 14.72 -1.60 15.13
CA PRO A 43 15.02 -0.87 13.91
C PRO A 43 13.87 -0.97 12.91
N VAL A 44 13.62 0.10 12.16
CA VAL A 44 12.56 0.19 11.16
C VAL A 44 13.13 0.44 9.77
N ILE A 45 12.27 0.31 8.75
CA ILE A 45 12.60 0.80 7.42
C ILE A 45 12.54 2.32 7.40
N GLU A 46 13.41 2.98 6.64
CA GLU A 46 13.57 4.44 6.64
C GLU A 46 13.29 5.03 5.26
N HIS A 47 13.05 6.35 5.21
CA HIS A 47 12.68 7.01 3.96
C HIS A 47 13.74 6.92 2.86
N GLU A 48 15.02 6.85 3.25
CA GLU A 48 16.18 6.80 2.35
C GLU A 48 16.30 5.47 1.60
N ASP A 49 15.62 4.43 2.07
CA ASP A 49 15.69 3.09 1.48
C ASP A 49 14.90 2.98 0.16
N VAL A 50 14.03 3.96 -0.15
CA VAL A 50 13.11 3.94 -1.30
C VAL A 50 12.94 5.32 -1.94
N LEU A 51 12.45 5.38 -3.19
CA LEU A 51 12.25 6.66 -3.87
C LEU A 51 11.23 7.53 -3.13
N GLY A 52 11.43 8.85 -3.06
CA GLY A 52 10.40 9.79 -2.60
C GLY A 52 9.25 9.93 -3.59
N TRP A 53 8.08 10.40 -3.14
CA TRP A 53 6.87 10.53 -3.98
C TRP A 53 7.10 11.32 -5.27
N THR A 54 7.85 12.43 -5.26
CA THR A 54 8.16 13.20 -6.48
C THR A 54 8.98 12.42 -7.49
N ALA A 55 9.90 11.56 -7.03
CA ALA A 55 10.68 10.69 -7.91
C ALA A 55 9.82 9.55 -8.47
N ILE A 56 8.89 9.02 -7.67
CA ILE A 56 7.90 8.02 -8.11
C ILE A 56 6.97 8.61 -9.17
N GLU A 57 6.48 9.83 -8.98
CA GLU A 57 5.65 10.53 -9.97
C GLU A 57 6.41 10.70 -11.30
N SER A 58 7.67 11.17 -11.23
CA SER A 58 8.53 11.30 -12.41
C SER A 58 8.75 9.95 -13.12
N LYS A 59 8.92 8.88 -12.34
CA LYS A 59 9.07 7.50 -12.84
C LYS A 59 7.79 7.00 -13.51
N LEU A 60 6.62 7.26 -12.92
CA LEU A 60 5.32 6.92 -13.48
C LEU A 60 5.10 7.64 -14.81
N ILE A 61 5.41 8.95 -14.89
CA ILE A 61 5.31 9.72 -16.13
C ILE A 61 6.20 9.11 -17.23
N ALA A 62 7.44 8.74 -16.91
CA ALA A 62 8.34 8.09 -17.85
C ALA A 62 7.84 6.70 -18.28
N ALA A 63 7.27 5.93 -17.35
CA ALA A 63 6.70 4.61 -17.63
C ALA A 63 5.47 4.72 -18.54
N CYS A 64 4.59 5.70 -18.32
CA CYS A 64 3.45 6.01 -19.20
C CYS A 64 3.92 6.38 -20.61
N ALA A 65 4.95 7.22 -20.74
CA ALA A 65 5.50 7.57 -22.05
C ALA A 65 6.09 6.36 -22.79
N THR A 66 6.78 5.48 -22.06
CA THR A 66 7.41 4.28 -22.63
C THR A 66 6.38 3.23 -23.07
N ASN A 67 5.24 3.16 -22.38
CA ASN A 67 4.17 2.19 -22.65
C ASN A 67 2.98 2.82 -23.40
N ALA A 68 3.18 3.93 -24.10
CA ALA A 68 2.12 4.59 -24.84
C ALA A 68 1.46 3.63 -25.85
N GLY A 69 0.14 3.48 -25.74
CA GLY A 69 -0.66 2.55 -26.57
C GLY A 69 -0.71 1.11 -26.07
N ASN A 70 -0.06 0.78 -24.95
CA ASN A 70 -0.19 -0.53 -24.31
C ASN A 70 -1.31 -0.51 -23.26
N GLU A 71 -2.51 -0.95 -23.65
CA GLU A 71 -3.69 -0.93 -22.78
C GLU A 71 -3.55 -1.84 -21.54
N SER A 72 -2.74 -2.91 -21.62
CA SER A 72 -2.58 -3.88 -20.54
C SER A 72 -1.98 -3.33 -19.23
N VAL A 73 -1.35 -2.15 -19.28
CA VAL A 73 -0.75 -1.50 -18.11
C VAL A 73 -1.53 -0.28 -17.63
N ASN A 74 -2.57 0.14 -18.37
CA ASN A 74 -3.28 1.40 -18.11
C ASN A 74 -3.95 1.39 -16.73
N ALA A 75 -4.72 0.34 -16.42
CA ALA A 75 -5.38 0.22 -15.12
C ALA A 75 -4.36 0.27 -13.97
N ARG A 76 -3.21 -0.40 -14.13
CA ARG A 76 -2.15 -0.44 -13.11
C ARG A 76 -1.48 0.90 -12.90
N PHE A 77 -1.19 1.64 -13.97
CA PHE A 77 -0.58 2.96 -13.87
C PHE A 77 -1.57 4.00 -13.31
N LYS A 78 -2.85 3.92 -13.69
CA LYS A 78 -3.90 4.77 -13.12
C LYS A 78 -4.14 4.46 -11.64
N ALA A 79 -4.17 3.18 -11.25
CA ALA A 79 -4.24 2.77 -9.86
C ALA A 79 -3.03 3.29 -9.06
N CYS A 80 -1.81 3.12 -9.58
CA CYS A 80 -0.61 3.66 -8.96
C CYS A 80 -0.67 5.19 -8.76
N ALA A 81 -1.28 5.92 -9.69
CA ALA A 81 -1.44 7.38 -9.59
C ALA A 81 -2.39 7.81 -8.45
N MET A 82 -3.19 6.90 -7.89
CA MET A 82 -4.05 7.16 -6.73
C MET A 82 -3.29 7.10 -5.40
N LEU A 83 -2.07 6.56 -5.40
CA LEU A 83 -1.23 6.49 -4.20
C LEU A 83 -0.47 7.80 -4.01
N GLY A 84 -0.36 8.25 -2.76
CA GLY A 84 0.47 9.39 -2.42
C GLY A 84 0.62 9.62 -0.92
N ALA A 85 1.18 10.78 -0.57
CA ALA A 85 1.33 11.18 0.82
C ALA A 85 -0.02 11.25 1.56
N GLU A 86 -1.11 11.61 0.87
CA GLU A 86 -2.47 11.64 1.44
C GLU A 86 -2.92 10.25 1.91
N THR A 87 -2.69 9.20 1.11
CA THR A 87 -2.96 7.80 1.47
C THR A 87 -2.23 7.40 2.76
N THR A 88 -1.01 7.90 2.97
CA THR A 88 -0.26 7.66 4.21
C THR A 88 -0.97 8.31 5.40
N TYR A 89 -1.37 9.58 5.26
CA TYR A 89 -2.07 10.30 6.33
C TYR A 89 -3.41 9.67 6.69
N GLU A 90 -4.16 9.19 5.72
CA GLU A 90 -5.41 8.46 5.95
C GLU A 90 -5.17 7.19 6.76
N ALA A 91 -4.19 6.37 6.35
CA ALA A 91 -3.86 5.13 7.05
C ALA A 91 -3.32 5.35 8.48
N VAL A 92 -2.51 6.39 8.70
CA VAL A 92 -2.00 6.74 10.06
C VAL A 92 -3.13 7.17 11.00
N ASN A 93 -4.21 7.75 10.46
CA ASN A 93 -5.36 8.20 11.25
C ASN A 93 -6.39 7.08 11.51
N GLU A 94 -6.23 5.91 10.90
CA GLU A 94 -7.13 4.79 11.09
C GLU A 94 -6.88 4.10 12.45
N LEU A 95 -7.95 3.93 13.22
CA LEU A 95 -7.87 3.42 14.59
C LEU A 95 -7.26 2.01 14.63
N SER A 96 -7.66 1.14 13.70
CA SER A 96 -7.15 -0.24 13.66
C SER A 96 -5.63 -0.30 13.39
N VAL A 97 -5.10 0.62 12.57
CA VAL A 97 -3.66 0.74 12.29
C VAL A 97 -2.90 1.23 13.53
N VAL A 98 -3.43 2.24 14.23
CA VAL A 98 -2.87 2.76 15.48
C VAL A 98 -2.86 1.71 16.59
N GLU A 99 -3.93 0.92 16.70
CA GLU A 99 -4.03 -0.19 17.65
C GLU A 99 -2.96 -1.26 17.39
N VAL A 100 -2.69 -1.61 16.12
CA VAL A 100 -1.61 -2.54 15.76
C VAL A 100 -0.25 -1.93 16.10
N TYR A 101 0.01 -0.67 15.72
CA TYR A 101 1.26 0.01 16.01
C TYR A 101 1.60 0.01 17.51
N THR A 102 0.65 0.42 18.35
CA THR A 102 0.84 0.53 19.80
C THR A 102 0.96 -0.83 20.51
N GLN A 103 0.67 -1.94 19.83
CA GLN A 103 0.95 -3.29 20.34
C GLN A 103 2.40 -3.74 20.11
N VAL A 104 3.10 -3.18 19.12
CA VAL A 104 4.45 -3.61 18.72
C VAL A 104 5.53 -2.55 18.88
N TYR A 105 5.16 -1.27 18.94
CA TYR A 105 6.06 -0.13 19.11
C TYR A 105 5.59 0.76 20.27
N GLU A 106 6.56 1.41 20.92
CA GLU A 106 6.34 2.48 21.88
C GLU A 106 6.68 3.83 21.25
N GLY A 107 5.97 4.89 21.65
CA GLY A 107 6.29 6.26 21.24
C GLY A 107 5.24 6.92 20.35
N ASP A 108 5.62 8.00 19.70
CA ASP A 108 4.74 8.78 18.82
C ASP A 108 4.49 8.06 17.47
N LEU A 109 3.53 8.57 16.71
CA LEU A 109 3.12 7.99 15.43
C LEU A 109 4.06 8.35 14.26
N THR A 110 5.19 9.04 14.50
CA THR A 110 6.15 9.38 13.44
C THR A 110 6.71 8.11 12.81
N THR A 111 7.11 7.14 13.63
CA THR A 111 7.59 5.83 13.16
C THR A 111 6.50 5.06 12.43
N CYS A 112 5.25 5.13 12.90
CA CYS A 112 4.10 4.53 12.21
C CYS A 112 3.96 5.12 10.79
N SER A 113 3.99 6.45 10.69
CA SER A 113 3.95 7.18 9.41
C SER A 113 5.09 6.78 8.49
N THR A 114 6.34 6.70 8.99
CA THR A 114 7.50 6.27 8.21
C THR A 114 7.31 4.86 7.64
N ILE A 115 6.88 3.91 8.49
CA ILE A 115 6.65 2.53 8.06
C ILE A 115 5.61 2.53 6.94
N ILE A 116 4.46 3.17 7.13
CA ILE A 116 3.37 3.16 6.16
C ILE A 116 3.80 3.81 4.85
N ASP A 117 4.38 5.01 4.92
CA ASP A 117 4.83 5.78 3.75
C ASP A 117 5.83 5.00 2.91
N VAL A 118 6.80 4.35 3.54
CA VAL A 118 7.79 3.53 2.83
C VAL A 118 7.10 2.36 2.11
N HIS A 119 6.17 1.64 2.75
CA HIS A 119 5.53 0.48 2.12
C HIS A 119 4.61 0.89 0.97
N LEU A 120 3.89 2.00 1.09
CA LEU A 120 3.09 2.56 -0.01
C LEU A 120 3.98 2.99 -1.19
N ARG A 121 5.18 3.53 -0.92
CA ARG A 121 6.15 3.88 -1.97
C ARG A 121 6.74 2.64 -2.64
N VAL A 122 7.03 1.56 -1.89
CA VAL A 122 7.44 0.27 -2.48
C VAL A 122 6.32 -0.33 -3.33
N LEU A 123 5.07 -0.23 -2.89
CA LEU A 123 3.90 -0.68 -3.66
C LEU A 123 3.83 0.07 -4.99
N ALA A 124 3.89 1.41 -4.96
CA ALA A 124 3.89 2.23 -6.17
C ALA A 124 5.03 1.87 -7.12
N GLU A 125 6.26 1.75 -6.61
CA GLU A 125 7.41 1.34 -7.44
C GLU A 125 7.22 -0.05 -8.06
N SER A 126 6.64 -1.00 -7.32
CA SER A 126 6.39 -2.37 -7.78
C SER A 126 5.30 -2.40 -8.86
N MET A 127 4.27 -1.56 -8.72
CA MET A 127 3.22 -1.38 -9.74
C MET A 127 3.78 -0.76 -11.03
N ILE A 128 4.67 0.22 -10.93
CA ILE A 128 5.30 0.87 -12.09
C ILE A 128 6.20 -0.14 -12.82
N ASP A 129 7.10 -0.80 -12.11
CA ASP A 129 8.12 -1.68 -12.71
C ASP A 129 7.54 -3.06 -13.09
N GLY A 130 6.44 -3.47 -12.48
CA GLY A 130 5.95 -4.86 -12.52
C GLY A 130 6.84 -5.84 -11.75
N ASP A 131 7.82 -5.35 -10.99
CA ASP A 131 8.76 -6.13 -10.17
C ASP A 131 8.30 -6.18 -8.72
N TRP A 132 7.76 -7.32 -8.32
CA TRP A 132 7.23 -7.57 -6.98
C TRP A 132 8.26 -8.16 -6.01
N ASP A 133 9.38 -8.69 -6.53
CA ASP A 133 10.49 -9.17 -5.69
C ASP A 133 11.14 -8.01 -4.93
N ARG A 134 10.90 -6.77 -5.36
CA ARG A 134 11.29 -5.53 -4.66
C ARG A 134 10.77 -5.48 -3.24
N VAL A 135 9.58 -6.00 -2.97
CA VAL A 135 8.98 -6.02 -1.63
C VAL A 135 9.93 -6.69 -0.63
N GLY A 136 10.52 -7.83 -1.00
CA GLY A 136 11.50 -8.52 -0.18
C GLY A 136 12.81 -7.75 0.02
N ARG A 137 13.25 -7.01 -1.01
CA ARG A 137 14.50 -6.22 -0.94
C ARG A 137 14.40 -5.09 0.09
N ALA A 138 13.21 -4.53 0.29
CA ALA A 138 12.95 -3.53 1.33
C ALA A 138 13.30 -4.04 2.75
N TYR A 139 13.14 -5.34 2.99
CA TYR A 139 13.43 -5.98 4.29
C TYR A 139 14.90 -6.40 4.49
N GLN A 140 15.75 -6.32 3.45
CA GLN A 140 17.16 -6.72 3.55
C GLN A 140 17.94 -5.89 4.58
N LYS A 141 17.50 -4.66 4.90
CA LYS A 141 18.10 -3.82 5.94
C LYS A 141 18.14 -4.52 7.30
N PHE A 142 17.19 -5.40 7.58
CA PHE A 142 17.15 -6.16 8.83
C PHE A 142 18.13 -7.34 8.87
N HIS A 143 18.76 -7.71 7.75
CA HIS A 143 19.67 -8.88 7.68
C HIS A 143 20.95 -8.68 8.50
N GLY A 144 21.38 -7.43 8.73
CA GLY A 144 22.55 -7.11 9.54
C GLY A 144 22.30 -7.14 11.06
N LEU A 145 21.05 -7.32 11.48
CA LEU A 145 20.68 -7.29 12.91
C LEU A 145 20.93 -8.66 13.59
N PRO A 146 21.20 -8.67 14.90
CA PRO A 146 21.18 -9.90 15.69
C PRO A 146 19.87 -10.68 15.50
N PRO A 147 19.86 -12.03 15.48
CA PRO A 147 18.69 -12.82 15.09
C PRO A 147 17.39 -12.47 15.81
N GLN A 148 17.46 -12.19 17.12
CA GLN A 148 16.29 -11.80 17.92
C GLN A 148 15.75 -10.42 17.50
N MET A 149 16.63 -9.43 17.31
CA MET A 149 16.26 -8.09 16.86
C MET A 149 15.77 -8.10 15.41
N LYS A 150 16.42 -8.85 14.51
CA LYS A 150 15.97 -9.08 13.13
C LYS A 150 14.52 -9.54 13.11
N ARG A 151 14.22 -10.61 13.85
CA ARG A 151 12.87 -11.18 13.92
C ARG A 151 11.86 -10.18 14.47
N GLN A 152 12.22 -9.44 15.52
CA GLN A 152 11.35 -8.44 16.13
C GLN A 152 11.03 -7.31 15.14
N SER A 153 12.05 -6.71 14.52
CA SER A 153 11.90 -5.65 13.51
C SER A 153 11.05 -6.09 12.32
N LEU A 154 11.30 -7.29 11.79
CA LEU A 154 10.55 -7.85 10.67
C LEU A 154 9.07 -7.99 11.01
N LEU A 155 8.75 -8.65 12.13
CA LEU A 155 7.36 -8.90 12.53
C LEU A 155 6.63 -7.60 12.85
N ALA A 156 7.26 -6.69 13.59
CA ALA A 156 6.65 -5.43 13.98
C ALA A 156 6.41 -4.51 12.77
N THR A 157 7.44 -4.31 11.93
CA THR A 157 7.33 -3.47 10.72
C THR A 157 6.27 -4.00 9.78
N ALA A 158 6.30 -5.31 9.49
CA ALA A 158 5.39 -5.88 8.53
C ALA A 158 3.95 -6.04 9.08
N ALA A 159 3.75 -6.11 10.40
CA ALA A 159 2.40 -6.05 10.98
C ALA A 159 1.75 -4.66 10.82
N VAL A 160 2.51 -3.59 11.05
CA VAL A 160 2.03 -2.21 10.86
C VAL A 160 1.74 -1.94 9.39
N ALA A 161 2.65 -2.34 8.50
CA ALA A 161 2.46 -2.21 7.06
C ALA A 161 1.25 -3.00 6.56
N GLU A 162 1.07 -4.24 7.01
CA GLU A 162 -0.08 -5.08 6.68
C GLU A 162 -1.40 -4.44 7.10
N ALA A 163 -1.48 -3.91 8.33
CA ALA A 163 -2.68 -3.24 8.82
C ALA A 163 -3.05 -2.02 7.95
N ALA A 164 -2.07 -1.19 7.60
CA ALA A 164 -2.28 -0.04 6.74
C ALA A 164 -2.70 -0.43 5.32
N LEU A 165 -2.03 -1.43 4.74
CA LEU A 165 -2.36 -1.93 3.40
C LEU A 165 -3.75 -2.56 3.35
N LEU A 166 -4.15 -3.32 4.37
CA LEU A 166 -5.50 -3.89 4.46
C LEU A 166 -6.57 -2.80 4.59
N PHE A 167 -6.33 -1.77 5.40
CA PHE A 167 -7.22 -0.61 5.46
C PHE A 167 -7.35 0.07 4.10
N THR A 168 -6.22 0.38 3.45
CA THR A 168 -6.21 0.98 2.11
C THR A 168 -6.97 0.11 1.12
N LYS A 169 -6.76 -1.22 1.16
CA LYS A 169 -7.43 -2.19 0.30
C LYS A 169 -8.96 -2.17 0.48
N GLU A 170 -9.43 -2.10 1.72
CA GLU A 170 -10.86 -2.15 2.05
C GLU A 170 -11.65 -1.06 1.32
N GLU A 171 -11.09 0.15 1.21
CA GLU A 171 -11.70 1.27 0.48
C GLU A 171 -11.90 0.97 -1.02
N TYR A 172 -10.94 0.30 -1.66
CA TYR A 172 -11.06 -0.11 -3.06
C TYR A 172 -11.99 -1.32 -3.23
N GLU A 173 -11.97 -2.28 -2.30
CA GLU A 173 -12.90 -3.41 -2.28
C GLU A 173 -14.36 -2.96 -2.19
N TYR A 174 -14.66 -1.92 -1.39
CA TYR A 174 -16.00 -1.34 -1.34
C TYR A 174 -16.44 -0.78 -2.70
N THR A 175 -15.55 -0.06 -3.38
CA THR A 175 -15.82 0.48 -4.72
C THR A 175 -16.05 -0.65 -5.73
N VAL A 176 -15.18 -1.66 -5.75
CA VAL A 176 -15.31 -2.83 -6.62
C VAL A 176 -16.65 -3.54 -6.39
N ALA A 177 -17.00 -3.81 -5.14
CA ALA A 177 -18.25 -4.47 -4.78
C ALA A 177 -19.48 -3.65 -5.18
N PHE A 178 -19.40 -2.32 -5.09
CA PHE A 178 -20.46 -1.42 -5.51
C PHE A 178 -20.62 -1.37 -7.04
N LEU A 179 -19.51 -1.44 -7.78
CA LEU A 179 -19.52 -1.34 -9.24
C LEU A 179 -19.77 -2.69 -9.95
N GLN A 180 -19.59 -3.83 -9.27
CA GLN A 180 -19.64 -5.18 -9.86
C GLN A 180 -20.87 -5.44 -10.74
N ASP A 181 -22.08 -5.24 -10.20
CA ASP A 181 -23.32 -5.53 -10.94
C ASP A 181 -23.47 -4.65 -12.19
N MET A 182 -22.96 -3.41 -12.12
CA MET A 182 -22.99 -2.49 -13.26
C MET A 182 -21.92 -2.87 -14.28
N TYR A 183 -20.74 -3.31 -13.84
CA TYR A 183 -19.64 -3.75 -14.69
C TYR A 183 -20.02 -4.99 -15.52
N ASP A 184 -20.72 -5.95 -14.92
CA ASP A 184 -21.17 -7.18 -15.57
C ASP A 184 -22.32 -6.96 -16.57
N SER A 185 -22.92 -5.77 -16.59
CA SER A 185 -23.97 -5.42 -17.54
C SER A 185 -23.41 -5.28 -18.97
N PRO A 186 -24.08 -5.84 -19.99
CA PRO A 186 -23.67 -5.65 -21.38
C PRO A 186 -23.73 -4.18 -21.83
N ASP A 187 -24.52 -3.36 -21.14
CA ASP A 187 -24.69 -1.92 -21.42
C ASP A 187 -23.73 -1.03 -20.61
N ALA A 188 -22.78 -1.61 -19.88
CA ALA A 188 -21.80 -0.88 -19.10
C ALA A 188 -20.93 0.03 -19.99
N GLY A 189 -20.95 1.33 -19.69
CA GLY A 189 -20.12 2.32 -20.38
C GLY A 189 -18.64 2.15 -20.07
N ASP A 190 -17.78 2.59 -21.00
CA ASP A 190 -16.33 2.42 -20.91
C ASP A 190 -15.74 3.11 -19.66
N ASP A 191 -16.25 4.28 -19.28
CA ASP A 191 -15.81 5.00 -18.08
C ASP A 191 -16.02 4.19 -16.79
N LEU A 192 -17.17 3.49 -16.69
CA LEU A 192 -17.49 2.65 -15.52
C LEU A 192 -16.60 1.41 -15.48
N LYS A 193 -16.35 0.80 -16.65
CA LYS A 193 -15.43 -0.35 -16.76
C LYS A 193 -14.01 0.04 -16.36
N GLU A 194 -13.55 1.19 -16.85
CA GLU A 194 -12.26 1.72 -16.48
C GLU A 194 -12.15 1.96 -14.97
N GLU A 195 -13.16 2.60 -14.36
CA GLU A 195 -13.18 2.82 -12.91
C GLU A 195 -13.12 1.50 -12.14
N TYR A 196 -13.91 0.50 -12.53
CA TYR A 196 -13.88 -0.83 -11.92
C TYR A 196 -12.49 -1.49 -12.06
N GLU A 197 -11.92 -1.49 -13.26
CA GLU A 197 -10.61 -2.11 -13.53
C GLU A 197 -9.49 -1.44 -12.74
N ILE A 198 -9.51 -0.12 -12.59
CA ILE A 198 -8.53 0.62 -11.78
C ILE A 198 -8.62 0.21 -10.31
N ASN A 199 -9.83 0.19 -9.74
CA ASN A 199 -10.01 -0.17 -8.33
C ASN A 199 -9.65 -1.65 -8.09
N MET A 200 -10.03 -2.54 -9.01
CA MET A 200 -9.67 -3.96 -8.95
C MET A 200 -8.15 -4.17 -9.03
N GLU A 201 -7.47 -3.41 -9.88
CA GLU A 201 -6.01 -3.50 -9.99
C GLU A 201 -5.30 -3.03 -8.71
N MET A 202 -5.85 -2.03 -8.01
CA MET A 202 -5.34 -1.64 -6.68
C MET A 202 -5.52 -2.76 -5.64
N VAL A 203 -6.70 -3.39 -5.60
CA VAL A 203 -6.99 -4.54 -4.72
C VAL A 203 -5.98 -5.66 -4.98
N ASN A 204 -5.80 -6.04 -6.24
CA ASN A 204 -4.86 -7.10 -6.65
C ASN A 204 -3.41 -6.74 -6.33
N ALA A 205 -3.02 -5.48 -6.54
CA ALA A 205 -1.68 -4.98 -6.26
C ALA A 205 -1.36 -5.08 -4.76
N ILE A 206 -2.31 -4.69 -3.89
CA ILE A 206 -2.13 -4.78 -2.44
C ILE A 206 -2.05 -6.24 -1.98
N ASP A 207 -2.94 -7.11 -2.47
CA ASP A 207 -2.89 -8.55 -2.13
C ASP A 207 -1.55 -9.18 -2.54
N LYS A 208 -1.05 -8.83 -3.73
CA LYS A 208 0.24 -9.30 -4.20
C LYS A 208 1.39 -8.78 -3.34
N PHE A 209 1.35 -7.50 -2.95
CA PHE A 209 2.34 -6.91 -2.05
C PHE A 209 2.37 -7.64 -0.71
N ILE A 210 1.21 -7.84 -0.09
CA ILE A 210 1.09 -8.54 1.20
C ILE A 210 1.63 -9.95 1.05
N MET A 211 1.26 -10.68 -0.01
CA MET A 211 1.77 -12.02 -0.26
C MET A 211 3.30 -12.06 -0.35
N GLU A 212 3.93 -11.16 -1.12
CA GLU A 212 5.39 -11.09 -1.20
C GLU A 212 6.01 -10.78 0.17
N MET A 213 5.47 -9.79 0.89
CA MET A 213 5.94 -9.43 2.23
C MET A 213 5.90 -10.62 3.21
N GLN A 214 4.82 -11.42 3.20
CA GLN A 214 4.71 -12.58 4.09
C GLN A 214 5.75 -13.67 3.80
N LYS A 215 6.19 -13.85 2.53
CA LYS A 215 7.25 -14.81 2.21
C LYS A 215 8.57 -14.50 2.93
N HIS A 216 8.80 -13.23 3.29
CA HIS A 216 10.00 -12.77 3.97
C HIS A 216 9.87 -12.71 5.50
N LYS A 217 8.67 -12.93 6.06
CA LYS A 217 8.45 -13.03 7.52
C LYS A 217 8.92 -14.36 8.11
N ASP A 218 8.97 -15.42 7.32
CA ASP A 218 9.18 -16.81 7.78
C ASP A 218 10.59 -17.37 7.48
N GLU A 219 11.64 -16.56 7.53
CA GLU A 219 13.04 -17.04 7.46
C GLU A 219 13.48 -17.79 8.74
N ARG A 220 12.72 -18.80 9.18
CA ARG A 220 13.16 -19.76 10.20
C ARG A 220 14.13 -20.81 9.65
N ASP A 221 14.07 -21.11 8.36
CA ASP A 221 14.61 -22.37 7.83
C ASP A 221 15.58 -22.24 6.64
N ARG A 222 16.11 -21.05 6.33
CA ARG A 222 17.14 -20.89 5.30
C ARG A 222 18.51 -20.68 5.94
N SER A 223 18.94 -21.70 6.69
CA SER A 223 20.33 -21.91 7.13
C SER A 223 21.06 -22.80 6.14
#